data_AF-A0A134ANY5-F1
#
_entry.id   AF-A0A134ANY5-F1
#
_cell.length_a   1.000
_cell.length_b   1.000
_cell.length_c   1.000
_cell.angle_alpha   90.00
_cell.angle_beta   90.00
_cell.angle_gamma   90.00
#
_symmetry.space_group_name_H-M   'P 1'
#
loop_
_entity.id
_entity.type
_entity.pdbx_description
1 polymer ?
#
loop_
_entity_poly.entity_id
_entity_poly.type
_entity_poly.pdbx_seq_one_letter_code
_entity_poly.pdbx_strand_id
1 'polypeptide(L)'
;MKCFYHHDKDAHVICKNCNKAICGDCTVNIEGEMYCPDCFSIAIEYQKKYLSKLKIRYIVGGVLALIFFFGLIKDNPGEAMILGIGLGTFPIGLFSMKNSPNPYVPVTMEGLGKLLLIKWLIAFVLGPIFAIISIFTYMRTSKTIKNNEALLEEIMSHQAR
;
A
#
# COMPACT_ATOMS: atom_id res chain seq x y z
N MET A 1 -6.43 -35.40 -11.44
CA MET A 1 -5.52 -34.55 -12.25
C MET A 1 -4.25 -34.32 -11.44
N LYS A 2 -3.08 -34.18 -12.06
CA LYS A 2 -1.81 -33.99 -11.33
C LYS A 2 -1.60 -32.54 -10.92
N CYS A 3 -0.85 -32.32 -9.83
CA CYS A 3 -0.40 -31.00 -9.44
C CYS A 3 0.53 -30.43 -10.52
N PHE A 4 0.37 -29.13 -10.83
CA PHE A 4 1.20 -28.42 -11.79
C PHE A 4 2.69 -28.41 -11.39
N TYR A 5 2.98 -28.43 -10.10
CA TYR A 5 4.36 -28.36 -9.57
C TYR A 5 4.90 -29.73 -9.10
N HIS A 6 4.03 -30.70 -8.83
CA HIS A 6 4.40 -32.03 -8.34
C HIS A 6 3.72 -33.10 -9.22
N HIS A 7 4.45 -33.68 -10.16
CA HIS A 7 3.88 -34.66 -11.10
C HIS A 7 3.46 -35.97 -10.44
N ASP A 8 4.03 -36.29 -9.28
CA ASP A 8 3.75 -37.45 -8.45
C ASP A 8 2.45 -37.28 -7.62
N LYS A 9 2.09 -36.05 -7.24
CA LYS A 9 0.93 -35.75 -6.38
C LYS A 9 -0.34 -35.41 -7.18
N ASP A 10 -1.47 -35.87 -6.67
CA ASP A 10 -2.78 -35.46 -7.18
C ASP A 10 -3.12 -34.03 -6.72
N ALA A 11 -3.66 -33.24 -7.63
CA ALA A 11 -4.17 -31.92 -7.31
C ALA A 11 -5.53 -32.03 -6.62
N HIS A 12 -5.72 -31.22 -5.58
CA HIS A 12 -6.97 -31.18 -4.79
C HIS A 12 -7.76 -29.89 -5.02
N VAL A 13 -7.10 -28.83 -5.47
CA VAL A 13 -7.72 -27.51 -5.69
C VAL A 13 -7.22 -26.87 -6.98
N ILE A 14 -8.00 -25.92 -7.49
CA ILE A 14 -7.63 -25.08 -8.63
C ILE A 14 -7.31 -23.68 -8.09
N CYS A 15 -6.16 -23.13 -8.48
CA CYS A 15 -5.77 -21.77 -8.10
C CYS A 15 -6.79 -20.76 -8.63
N LYS A 16 -7.33 -19.90 -7.75
CA LYS A 16 -8.34 -18.89 -8.10
C LYS A 16 -7.89 -17.93 -9.21
N ASN A 17 -6.61 -17.59 -9.25
CA ASN A 17 -6.10 -16.54 -10.13
C ASN A 17 -5.62 -17.05 -11.50
N CYS A 18 -4.95 -18.20 -11.55
CA CYS A 18 -4.33 -18.70 -12.79
C CYS A 18 -4.90 -20.04 -13.28
N ASN A 19 -5.89 -20.61 -12.58
CA ASN A 19 -6.55 -21.88 -12.90
C ASN A 19 -5.63 -23.11 -12.98
N LYS A 20 -4.37 -23.02 -12.50
CA LYS A 20 -3.49 -24.18 -12.35
C LYS A 20 -4.04 -25.11 -11.25
N ALA A 21 -4.06 -26.40 -11.51
CA ALA A 21 -4.40 -27.41 -10.51
C ALA A 21 -3.20 -27.68 -9.60
N ILE A 22 -3.41 -27.63 -8.28
CA ILE A 22 -2.34 -27.72 -7.28
C ILE A 22 -2.71 -28.69 -6.16
N CYS A 23 -1.70 -29.33 -5.56
CA CYS A 23 -1.86 -30.19 -4.38
C CYS A 23 -1.96 -29.35 -3.10
N GLY A 24 -2.31 -30.00 -1.98
CA GLY A 24 -2.39 -29.35 -0.66
C GLY A 24 -1.11 -28.60 -0.28
N ASP A 25 0.06 -29.20 -0.52
CA ASP A 25 1.36 -28.61 -0.16
C ASP A 25 1.68 -27.31 -0.93
N CYS A 26 1.16 -27.14 -2.15
CA CYS A 26 1.36 -25.93 -2.94
C CYS A 26 0.27 -24.87 -2.70
N THR A 27 -0.73 -25.19 -1.88
CA THR A 27 -1.92 -24.35 -1.71
C THR A 27 -1.71 -23.35 -0.59
N VAL A 28 -1.86 -22.06 -0.92
CA VAL A 28 -1.93 -20.98 0.06
C VAL A 28 -3.39 -20.55 0.20
N ASN A 29 -3.94 -20.65 1.41
CA ASN A 29 -5.28 -20.19 1.72
C ASN A 29 -5.24 -18.74 2.23
N ILE A 30 -5.91 -17.83 1.53
CA ILE A 30 -6.09 -16.43 1.93
C ILE A 30 -7.59 -16.17 2.02
N GLU A 31 -8.12 -16.02 3.23
CA GLU A 31 -9.54 -15.69 3.48
C GLU A 31 -10.53 -16.66 2.79
N GLY A 32 -10.18 -17.94 2.72
CA GLY A 32 -11.01 -18.99 2.09
C GLY A 32 -10.72 -19.21 0.60
N GLU A 33 -9.84 -18.41 0.01
CA GLU A 33 -9.46 -18.51 -1.40
C GLU A 33 -8.11 -19.19 -1.57
N MET A 34 -8.03 -20.10 -2.55
CA MET A 34 -6.85 -20.96 -2.76
C MET A 34 -5.96 -20.38 -3.87
N TYR A 35 -4.70 -20.14 -3.54
CA TYR A 35 -3.69 -19.60 -4.47
C TYR A 35 -2.50 -20.55 -4.61
N CYS A 36 -1.92 -20.57 -5.81
CA CYS A 36 -0.62 -21.20 -6.04
C CYS A 36 0.53 -20.28 -5.60
N PRO A 37 1.76 -20.82 -5.44
CA PRO A 37 2.90 -20.04 -4.97
C PRO A 37 3.23 -18.85 -5.89
N ASP A 38 3.16 -19.04 -7.22
CA ASP A 38 3.37 -17.95 -8.19
C ASP A 38 2.37 -16.79 -8.03
N CYS A 39 1.10 -17.10 -7.76
CA CYS A 39 0.08 -16.05 -7.60
C CYS A 39 0.20 -15.38 -6.23
N PHE A 40 0.61 -16.14 -5.21
CA PHE A 40 0.88 -15.60 -3.89
C PHE A 40 2.09 -14.65 -3.88
N SER A 41 3.16 -15.00 -4.61
CA SER A 41 4.34 -14.13 -4.73
C SER A 41 4.01 -12.78 -5.37
N ILE A 42 3.18 -12.76 -6.41
CA ILE A 42 2.68 -11.52 -7.03
C ILE A 42 1.91 -10.66 -6.03
N ALA A 43 1.09 -11.27 -5.17
CA ALA A 43 0.37 -10.55 -4.12
C ALA A 43 1.33 -9.90 -3.10
N ILE A 44 2.38 -10.62 -2.70
CA ILE A 44 3.45 -10.10 -1.83
C ILE A 44 4.17 -8.93 -2.51
N GLU A 45 4.54 -9.06 -3.78
CA GLU A 45 5.20 -7.99 -4.54
C GLU A 45 4.33 -6.74 -4.65
N TYR A 46 3.03 -6.90 -4.85
CA TYR A 46 2.09 -5.78 -4.86
C TYR A 46 2.11 -5.02 -3.53
N GLN A 47 2.09 -5.74 -2.41
CA GLN A 47 2.18 -5.13 -1.07
C GLN A 47 3.53 -4.43 -0.85
N LYS A 48 4.64 -5.03 -1.27
CA LYS A 48 5.97 -4.40 -1.23
C LYS A 48 6.01 -3.10 -2.04
N LYS A 49 5.46 -3.11 -3.26
CA LYS A 49 5.39 -1.93 -4.14
C LYS A 49 4.55 -0.82 -3.51
N TYR A 50 3.45 -1.17 -2.83
CA TYR A 50 2.66 -0.22 -2.06
C TYR A 50 3.47 0.40 -0.92
N LEU A 51 4.19 -0.39 -0.11
CA LEU A 51 5.03 0.14 0.98
C LEU A 51 6.19 0.98 0.47
N SER A 52 6.86 0.57 -0.61
CA SER A 52 7.92 1.34 -1.25
C SER A 52 7.40 2.70 -1.72
N LYS A 53 6.20 2.72 -2.33
CA LYS A 53 5.54 3.97 -2.65
C LYS A 53 5.31 4.80 -1.38
N LEU A 54 4.65 4.25 -0.37
CA LEU A 54 4.37 4.97 0.88
C LEU A 54 5.65 5.55 1.53
N LYS A 55 6.76 4.80 1.55
CA LYS A 55 8.08 5.24 2.04
C LYS A 55 8.59 6.51 1.35
N ILE A 56 8.47 6.58 0.03
CA ILE A 56 8.86 7.79 -0.73
C ILE A 56 8.02 9.01 -0.28
N ARG A 57 6.74 8.82 0.04
CA ARG A 57 5.85 9.92 0.46
C ARG A 57 6.23 10.41 1.85
N TYR A 58 6.63 9.52 2.76
CA TYR A 58 7.20 9.91 4.05
C TYR A 58 8.50 10.71 3.89
N ILE A 59 9.38 10.33 2.97
CA ILE A 59 10.63 11.06 2.72
C ILE A 59 10.33 12.46 2.19
N VAL A 60 9.50 12.56 1.14
CA VAL A 60 9.10 13.85 0.56
C VAL A 60 8.41 14.72 1.61
N GLY A 61 7.49 14.14 2.37
CA GLY A 61 6.81 14.80 3.47
C GLY A 61 7.75 15.30 4.56
N GLY A 62 8.70 14.47 5.00
CA GLY A 62 9.72 14.85 5.97
C GLY A 62 10.57 16.02 5.50
N VAL A 63 10.99 16.03 4.23
CA VAL A 63 11.74 17.15 3.64
C VAL A 63 10.91 18.43 3.63
N LEU A 64 9.64 18.37 3.19
CA LEU A 64 8.73 19.52 3.23
C LEU A 64 8.54 20.04 4.65
N ALA A 65 8.31 19.15 5.62
CA ALA A 65 8.15 19.53 7.02
C ALA A 65 9.37 20.31 7.53
N LEU A 66 10.58 19.81 7.26
CA LEU A 66 11.83 20.46 7.71
C LEU A 66 12.02 21.83 7.05
N ILE A 67 11.75 21.96 5.75
CA ILE A 67 11.89 23.23 5.02
C ILE A 67 10.97 24.30 5.63
N PHE A 68 9.68 24.00 5.79
CA PHE A 68 8.73 24.96 6.32
C PHE A 68 8.90 25.22 7.82
N PHE A 69 9.26 24.19 8.58
CA PHE A 69 9.53 24.35 10.01
C PHE A 69 10.74 25.26 10.23
N PHE A 70 11.92 24.92 9.71
CA PHE A 70 13.12 25.72 9.92
C PHE A 70 13.11 27.07 9.20
N GLY A 71 12.39 27.17 8.08
CA GLY A 71 12.23 28.42 7.34
C GLY A 71 11.43 29.48 8.08
N LEU A 72 10.52 29.08 9.00
CA LEU A 72 9.57 29.99 9.64
C LEU A 72 9.67 30.02 11.18
N ILE A 73 10.41 29.10 11.81
CA ILE A 73 10.45 28.95 13.28
C ILE A 73 10.91 30.20 14.03
N LYS A 74 11.79 31.02 13.41
CA LYS A 74 12.34 32.23 14.05
C LYS A 74 11.33 33.37 14.12
N ASP A 75 10.55 33.54 13.06
CA ASP A 75 9.63 34.67 12.92
C ASP A 75 8.24 34.32 13.48
N ASN A 76 7.72 33.13 13.15
CA ASN A 76 6.37 32.71 13.47
C ASN A 76 6.33 31.21 13.85
N PRO A 77 6.63 30.84 15.10
CA PRO A 77 6.74 29.43 15.51
C PRO A 77 5.43 28.66 15.39
N GLY A 78 4.28 29.32 15.61
CA GLY A 78 2.96 28.70 15.44
C GLY A 78 2.67 28.33 13.98
N GLU A 79 2.95 29.24 13.05
CA GLU A 79 2.78 28.99 11.60
C GLU A 79 3.76 27.91 11.12
N ALA A 80 5.00 27.93 11.63
CA ALA A 80 5.99 26.91 11.34
C ALA A 80 5.50 25.50 11.73
N MET A 81 4.83 25.35 12.89
CA MET A 81 4.23 24.07 13.28
C MET A 81 3.07 23.66 12.38
N ILE A 82 2.13 24.57 12.10
CA ILE A 82 0.94 24.25 11.28
C ILE A 82 1.35 23.88 9.85
N LEU A 83 2.21 24.68 9.22
CA LEU A 83 2.66 24.43 7.86
C LEU A 83 3.62 23.24 7.79
N GLY A 84 4.51 23.09 8.78
CA GLY A 84 5.41 21.93 8.85
C GLY A 84 4.65 20.62 8.96
N ILE A 85 3.64 20.54 9.83
CA ILE A 85 2.81 19.34 9.99
C ILE A 85 1.88 19.15 8.78
N GLY A 86 1.20 20.21 8.34
CA GLY A 86 0.25 20.17 7.24
C GLY A 86 0.94 19.77 5.92
N LEU A 87 1.94 20.54 5.49
CA LEU A 87 2.70 20.24 4.26
C LEU A 87 3.57 18.99 4.40
N GLY A 88 4.02 18.67 5.61
CA GLY A 88 4.77 17.46 5.89
C GLY A 88 3.95 16.19 5.70
N THR A 89 2.68 16.21 6.09
CA THR A 89 1.77 15.07 5.95
C THR A 89 0.96 15.09 4.64
N PHE A 90 1.00 16.23 3.92
CA PHE A 90 0.27 16.45 2.68
C PHE A 90 0.50 15.38 1.59
N PRO A 91 1.74 14.92 1.30
CA PRO A 91 1.95 13.85 0.32
C PRO A 91 1.27 12.52 0.70
N ILE A 92 1.15 12.23 1.99
CA ILE A 92 0.47 11.05 2.51
C ILE A 92 -1.04 11.22 2.36
N GLY A 93 -1.57 12.40 2.70
CA GLY A 93 -2.98 12.73 2.49
C GLY A 93 -3.40 12.53 1.03
N LEU A 94 -2.66 13.10 0.08
CA LEU A 94 -2.92 12.91 -1.35
C LEU A 94 -2.81 11.44 -1.79
N PHE A 95 -1.86 10.69 -1.25
CA PHE A 95 -1.69 9.28 -1.57
C PHE A 95 -2.87 8.43 -1.08
N SER A 96 -3.31 8.65 0.16
CA SER A 96 -4.44 7.96 0.77
C SER A 96 -5.77 8.27 0.06
N MET A 97 -5.90 9.48 -0.48
CA MET A 97 -7.10 9.92 -1.20
C MET A 97 -7.16 9.51 -2.68
N LYS A 98 -6.14 8.83 -3.21
CA LYS A 98 -6.03 8.54 -4.64
C LYS A 98 -7.27 7.82 -5.21
N ASN A 99 -7.88 6.95 -4.42
CA ASN A 99 -9.04 6.14 -4.80
C ASN A 99 -10.35 6.64 -4.16
N SER A 100 -10.35 7.83 -3.56
CA SER A 100 -11.56 8.41 -2.97
C SER A 100 -12.56 8.79 -4.07
N PRO A 101 -13.87 8.51 -3.90
CA PRO A 101 -14.90 8.94 -4.83
C PRO A 101 -14.84 10.45 -5.07
N ASN A 102 -15.03 10.88 -6.32
CA ASN A 102 -15.15 12.30 -6.62
C ASN A 102 -16.55 12.79 -6.19
N PRO A 103 -16.66 13.92 -5.47
CA PRO A 103 -17.96 14.45 -5.04
C PRO A 103 -18.85 14.85 -6.23
N TYR A 104 -18.26 15.16 -7.39
CA TYR A 104 -18.95 15.42 -8.64
C TYR A 104 -18.00 15.20 -9.83
N VAL A 105 -18.57 15.11 -11.04
CA VAL A 105 -17.81 15.07 -12.29
C VAL A 105 -17.71 16.49 -12.85
N PRO A 106 -16.51 17.07 -12.99
CA PRO A 106 -16.37 18.42 -13.53
C PRO A 106 -16.64 18.41 -15.04
N VAL A 107 -17.58 19.25 -15.49
CA VAL A 107 -17.90 19.44 -16.91
C VAL A 107 -17.23 20.69 -17.51
N THR A 108 -16.49 21.45 -16.68
CA THR A 108 -15.74 22.66 -17.08
C THR A 108 -14.34 22.66 -16.46
N MET A 109 -13.43 23.45 -17.05
CA MET A 109 -12.07 23.64 -16.52
C MET A 109 -12.08 24.30 -15.13
N GLU A 110 -13.00 25.23 -14.90
CA GLU A 110 -13.19 25.83 -13.58
C GLU A 110 -13.65 24.81 -12.54
N GLY A 111 -14.57 23.92 -12.91
CA GLY A 111 -15.02 22.81 -12.07
C GLY A 111 -13.86 21.87 -11.72
N LEU A 112 -13.00 21.56 -12.69
CA LEU A 112 -11.81 20.75 -12.45
C LEU A 112 -10.85 21.42 -11.45
N GLY A 113 -10.61 22.73 -11.63
CA GLY A 113 -9.80 23.52 -10.70
C GLY A 113 -10.34 23.50 -9.27
N LYS A 114 -11.65 23.73 -9.10
CA LYS A 114 -12.32 23.66 -7.79
C LYS A 114 -12.23 22.27 -7.16
N LEU A 115 -12.41 21.21 -7.94
CA LEU A 115 -12.27 19.83 -7.46
C LEU A 115 -10.85 19.55 -6.96
N LEU A 116 -9.83 20.00 -7.69
CA LEU A 116 -8.43 19.84 -7.28
C LEU A 116 -8.13 20.61 -5.99
N LEU A 117 -8.58 21.86 -5.87
CA LEU A 117 -8.41 22.67 -4.67
C LEU A 117 -9.07 22.01 -3.44
N ILE A 118 -10.27 21.46 -3.59
CA ILE A 118 -10.94 20.74 -2.51
C ILE A 118 -10.12 19.52 -2.08
N LYS A 119 -9.60 18.72 -3.03
CA LYS A 119 -8.75 17.56 -2.71
C LYS A 119 -7.48 17.97 -1.98
N TRP A 120 -6.86 19.07 -2.38
CA TRP A 120 -5.68 19.63 -1.72
C TRP A 120 -6.02 20.10 -0.30
N LEU A 121 -7.11 20.85 -0.13
CA LEU A 121 -7.55 21.30 1.19
C LEU A 121 -7.78 20.12 2.15
N ILE A 122 -8.51 19.10 1.68
CA ILE A 122 -8.77 17.89 2.46
C ILE A 122 -7.46 17.17 2.80
N ALA A 123 -6.54 17.02 1.84
CA ALA A 123 -5.25 16.37 2.07
C ALA A 123 -4.38 17.15 3.05
N PHE A 124 -4.47 18.49 3.08
CA PHE A 124 -3.74 19.33 4.03
C PHE A 124 -4.30 19.22 5.44
N VAL A 125 -5.64 19.30 5.58
CA VAL A 125 -6.32 19.30 6.88
C VAL A 125 -6.34 17.90 7.50
N LEU A 126 -6.67 16.87 6.72
CA LEU A 126 -6.75 15.48 7.19
C LEU A 126 -5.44 14.70 7.03
N GLY A 127 -4.43 15.30 6.39
CA GLY A 127 -3.10 14.73 6.22
C GLY A 127 -2.51 14.12 7.49
N PRO A 128 -2.55 14.80 8.66
CA PRO A 128 -2.04 14.26 9.91
C PRO A 128 -2.78 13.00 10.37
N ILE A 129 -4.10 12.96 10.23
CA ILE A 129 -4.92 11.80 10.59
C ILE A 129 -4.55 10.62 9.68
N PHE A 130 -4.45 10.85 8.37
CA PHE A 130 -4.05 9.82 7.42
C PHE A 130 -2.61 9.34 7.65
N ALA A 131 -1.70 10.24 8.05
CA ALA A 131 -0.34 9.89 8.40
C ALA A 131 -0.32 8.89 9.57
N ILE A 132 -1.06 9.17 10.66
CA ILE A 132 -1.16 8.27 11.82
C ILE A 132 -1.69 6.89 11.39
N ILE A 133 -2.81 6.85 10.66
CA ILE A 133 -3.40 5.58 10.17
C ILE A 133 -2.40 4.81 9.28
N SER A 134 -1.68 5.53 8.41
CA SER A 134 -0.72 4.93 7.49
C SER A 134 0.51 4.36 8.21
N ILE A 135 0.89 4.87 9.38
CA ILE A 135 1.97 4.29 10.21
C ILE A 135 1.54 2.92 10.74
N PHE A 136 0.35 2.81 11.32
CA PHE A 136 -0.19 1.53 11.79
C PHE A 136 -0.33 0.52 10.65
N THR A 137 -0.83 0.98 9.50
CA THR A 137 -0.96 0.16 8.29
C THR A 137 0.40 -0.32 7.79
N TYR A 138 1.42 0.55 7.80
CA TYR A 138 2.78 0.22 7.41
C TYR A 138 3.37 -0.87 8.33
N MET A 139 3.26 -0.70 9.65
CA MET A 139 3.78 -1.67 10.62
C MET A 139 3.13 -3.05 10.45
N ARG A 140 1.79 -3.10 10.34
CA ARG A 140 1.05 -4.34 10.15
C ARG A 140 1.43 -5.02 8.83
N THR A 141 1.38 -4.27 7.73
CA THR A 141 1.66 -4.79 6.39
C THR A 141 3.11 -5.26 6.26
N SER A 142 4.07 -4.54 6.83
CA SER A 142 5.48 -4.95 6.83
C SER A 142 5.70 -6.27 7.55
N LYS A 143 4.98 -6.52 8.66
CA LYS A 143 5.04 -7.81 9.37
C LYS A 143 4.39 -8.92 8.54
N THR A 144 3.23 -8.64 7.95
CA THR A 144 2.54 -9.60 7.07
C THR A 144 3.39 -9.99 5.86
N ILE A 145 4.06 -9.05 5.20
CA ILE A 145 4.96 -9.34 4.08
C ILE A 145 6.06 -10.32 4.52
N LYS A 146 6.75 -10.05 5.63
CA LYS A 146 7.83 -10.93 6.13
C LYS A 146 7.33 -12.34 6.41
N ASN A 147 6.17 -12.46 7.06
CA ASN A 147 5.56 -13.76 7.35
C ASN A 147 5.17 -14.50 6.06
N ASN A 148 4.61 -13.77 5.08
CA ASN A 148 4.19 -14.33 3.80
C ASN A 148 5.39 -14.75 2.93
N GLU A 149 6.50 -14.01 2.98
CA GLU A 149 7.76 -14.39 2.33
C GLU A 149 8.32 -15.68 2.92
N ALA A 150 8.39 -15.78 4.25
CA ALA A 150 8.84 -17.01 4.92
C ALA A 150 7.96 -18.21 4.56
N LEU A 151 6.63 -18.03 4.53
CA LEU A 151 5.69 -19.06 4.10
C LEU A 151 5.90 -19.46 2.64
N LEU A 152 6.13 -18.49 1.76
CA LEU A 152 6.39 -18.74 0.34
C LEU A 152 7.71 -19.52 0.16
N GLU A 153 8.77 -19.14 0.88
CA GLU A 153 10.06 -19.84 0.86
C GLU A 153 9.93 -21.29 1.35
N GLU A 154 9.17 -21.53 2.42
CA GLU A 154 8.87 -22.86 2.94
C GLU A 154 8.20 -23.71 1.84
N ILE A 155 7.13 -23.21 1.23
CA ILE A 155 6.38 -23.92 0.17
C ILE A 155 7.26 -24.20 -1.05
N MET A 156 8.06 -23.22 -1.48
CA MET A 156 8.96 -23.37 -2.63
C MET A 156 10.10 -24.35 -2.35
N SER A 157 10.57 -24.44 -1.10
CA SER A 157 11.61 -25.41 -0.72
C SER A 157 11.13 -26.86 -0.82
N HIS A 158 9.83 -27.08 -0.63
CA HIS A 158 9.20 -28.39 -0.81
C HIS A 158 8.99 -28.77 -2.27
N GLN A 159 9.01 -27.81 -3.21
CA GLN A 159 8.91 -28.08 -4.65
C GLN A 159 10.21 -28.57 -5.29
N ALA A 160 11.36 -28.29 -4.65
CA ALA A 160 12.67 -28.70 -5.15
C ALA A 160 13.06 -30.12 -4.72
N ARG A 161 12.21 -30.82 -3.96
CA ARG A 161 12.38 -32.21 -3.53
C ARG A 161 11.36 -33.10 -4.22
#